data_AF-A0AAV8HU56-F1
#
_entry.id   AF-A0AAV8HU56-F1
#
_cell.length_a   1.000
_cell.length_b   1.000
_cell.length_c   1.000
_cell.angle_alpha   90.00
_cell.angle_beta   90.00
_cell.angle_gamma   90.00
#
_symmetry.space_group_name_H-M   'P 1'
#
loop_
_entity.id
_entity.type
_entity.pdbx_description
1 polymer ?
#
loop_
_entity_poly.entity_id
_entity_poly.type
_entity_poly.pdbx_seq_one_letter_code
_entity_poly.pdbx_strand_id
1 'polypeptide(L)'
;MASGSIKHDVTSNGDALRFGLDSVKREIVGSHPLESLRENSNTFWEDKKKMGLALTYGSSFNLRRDLDTQILARFQRPPGALPSSMLGLEALTGALDDFGFEDYLNLPQNSESFRPADMHHGMEVRLGISKGPVQPSFF
;
A
#
# COMPACT_ATOMS: atom_id res chain seq x y z
N MET A 1 -9.22 4.86 18.72
CA MET A 1 -8.74 4.51 20.07
C MET A 1 -7.23 4.49 20.02
N ALA A 2 -6.55 5.34 20.80
CA ALA A 2 -5.09 5.39 20.80
C ALA A 2 -4.56 4.16 21.56
N SER A 3 -4.14 3.14 20.82
CA SER A 3 -3.42 2.00 21.40
C SER A 3 -2.04 2.48 21.82
N GLY A 4 -1.78 2.52 23.13
CA GLY A 4 -0.46 2.83 23.66
C GLY A 4 0.47 1.65 23.43
N SER A 5 1.07 1.55 22.24
CA SER A 5 2.05 0.49 21.99
C SER A 5 3.36 0.81 22.71
N ILE A 6 3.78 -0.11 23.57
CA ILE A 6 5.06 -0.04 24.26
C ILE A 6 6.10 -0.56 23.26
N LYS A 7 7.01 0.32 22.83
CA LYS A 7 8.07 -0.04 21.86
C LYS A 7 8.95 -1.15 22.47
N HIS A 8 8.97 -2.32 21.84
CA HIS A 8 9.84 -3.44 22.21
C HIS A 8 10.80 -3.74 21.07
N ASP A 9 12.10 -3.81 21.35
CA ASP A 9 13.12 -4.18 20.37
C ASP A 9 13.24 -5.71 20.30
N VAL A 10 12.94 -6.30 19.14
CA VAL A 10 13.04 -7.75 18.89
C VAL A 10 14.47 -8.27 19.12
N THR A 11 15.48 -7.42 18.93
CA THR A 11 16.89 -7.80 19.05
C THR A 11 17.45 -7.66 20.45
N SER A 12 16.70 -6.99 21.36
CA SER A 12 17.02 -6.90 22.78
C SER A 12 16.66 -8.21 23.48
N ASN A 13 17.45 -9.24 23.24
CA ASN A 13 17.48 -10.39 24.15
C ASN A 13 18.05 -9.89 25.47
N GLY A 14 17.21 -9.79 26.50
CA GLY A 14 17.62 -9.34 27.83
C GLY A 14 18.63 -10.31 28.43
N ASP A 15 19.92 -9.98 28.35
CA ASP A 15 20.99 -10.73 29.00
C ASP A 15 20.97 -10.43 30.51
N ALA A 16 20.18 -11.21 31.24
CA ALA A 16 19.99 -11.05 32.68
C ALA A 16 21.29 -11.23 33.49
N LEU A 17 22.28 -11.97 32.96
CA LEU A 17 23.57 -12.17 33.62
C LEU A 17 24.45 -10.93 33.51
N ARG A 18 24.32 -10.16 32.42
CA ARG A 18 25.11 -8.95 32.18
C ARG A 18 24.43 -7.68 32.65
N PHE A 19 23.09 -7.62 32.57
CA PHE A 19 22.30 -6.40 32.83
C PHE A 19 21.40 -6.50 34.07
N GLY A 20 21.38 -7.65 34.75
CA GLY A 20 20.52 -7.90 35.92
C GLY A 20 19.09 -8.27 35.54
N LEU A 21 18.28 -8.61 36.54
CA LEU A 21 16.87 -8.97 36.34
C LEU A 21 16.06 -7.75 35.86
N ASP A 22 15.27 -7.95 34.80
CA ASP A 22 14.45 -6.90 34.22
C ASP A 22 13.28 -6.54 35.14
N SER A 23 13.00 -5.24 35.25
CA SER A 23 11.82 -4.76 35.98
C SER A 23 10.55 -5.18 35.25
N VAL A 24 9.44 -5.43 35.98
CA VAL A 24 8.12 -5.80 35.42
C VAL A 24 7.66 -4.88 34.27
N LYS A 25 8.08 -3.61 34.26
CA LYS A 25 7.83 -2.66 33.16
C LYS A 25 8.41 -3.08 31.79
N ARG A 26 9.47 -3.90 31.76
CA ARG A 26 10.07 -4.46 30.53
C ARG A 26 9.36 -5.73 30.06
N GLU A 27 8.75 -6.50 30.96
CA GLU A 27 7.91 -7.68 30.63
C GLU A 27 6.51 -7.32 30.16
N ILE A 28 6.02 -6.10 30.43
CA ILE A 28 4.73 -5.64 29.90
C ILE A 28 4.90 -5.34 28.41
N VAL A 29 4.62 -6.37 27.61
CA VAL A 29 4.61 -6.30 26.15
C VAL A 29 3.20 -5.92 25.70
N GLY A 30 3.05 -4.70 25.19
CA GLY A 30 1.75 -4.18 24.70
C GLY A 30 1.34 -4.74 23.33
N SER A 31 2.28 -5.25 22.54
CA SER A 31 2.07 -5.83 21.21
C SER A 31 3.19 -6.82 20.89
N HIS A 32 2.98 -7.77 19.97
CA HIS A 32 3.97 -8.80 19.70
C HIS A 32 5.29 -8.14 19.21
N PRO A 33 6.48 -8.52 19.71
CA PRO A 33 7.72 -7.80 19.41
C PRO A 33 7.99 -7.70 17.90
N LEU A 34 7.70 -8.79 17.17
CA LEU A 34 7.88 -8.89 15.72
C LEU A 34 6.85 -8.07 14.89
N GLU A 35 5.74 -7.67 15.50
CA GLU A 35 4.67 -6.92 14.82
C GLU A 35 5.17 -5.55 14.36
N SER A 36 5.83 -4.82 15.25
CA SER A 36 6.43 -3.52 14.93
C SER A 36 7.47 -3.62 13.81
N LEU A 37 8.23 -4.72 13.75
CA LEU A 37 9.22 -4.93 12.71
C LEU A 37 8.56 -5.22 11.36
N ARG A 38 7.47 -5.99 11.36
CA ARG A 38 6.67 -6.28 10.18
C ARG A 38 5.95 -5.04 9.65
N GLU A 39 5.43 -4.19 10.53
CA GLU A 39 4.77 -2.95 10.14
C GLU A 39 5.75 -1.95 9.49
N ASN A 40 6.98 -1.87 10.00
CA ASN A 40 7.98 -0.91 9.54
C ASN A 40 8.92 -1.43 8.45
N SER A 41 8.83 -2.71 8.04
CA SER A 41 9.77 -3.28 7.08
C SER A 41 9.71 -2.56 5.73
N ASN A 42 8.50 -2.28 5.25
CA ASN A 42 8.30 -1.67 3.94
C ASN A 42 8.82 -0.24 3.89
N THR A 43 8.49 0.58 4.89
CA THR A 43 8.96 1.98 4.99
C THR A 43 10.47 2.05 5.09
N PHE A 44 11.08 1.14 5.87
CA PHE A 44 12.53 1.05 5.99
C PHE A 44 13.23 0.74 4.65
N TRP A 45 12.69 -0.20 3.87
CA TRP A 45 13.25 -0.55 2.56
C TRP A 45 13.03 0.58 1.53
N GLU A 46 11.89 1.25 1.58
CA GLU A 46 11.61 2.42 0.74
C GLU A 46 12.57 3.58 1.02
N ASP A 47 12.82 3.89 2.29
CA ASP A 47 13.75 4.95 2.69
C ASP A 47 15.19 4.62 2.26
N LYS A 48 15.61 3.36 2.42
CA LYS A 48 16.91 2.90 1.90
C LYS A 48 17.01 3.01 0.38
N LYS A 49 15.94 2.69 -0.36
CA LYS A 49 15.89 2.82 -1.82
C LYS A 49 16.03 4.30 -2.24
N LYS A 50 15.30 5.20 -1.56
CA LYS A 50 15.41 6.67 -1.78
C LYS A 50 16.80 7.20 -1.46
N MET A 51 17.42 6.73 -0.37
CA MET A 51 18.78 7.08 -0.01
C MET A 51 19.78 6.61 -1.07
N GLY A 52 19.67 5.35 -1.52
CA GLY A 52 20.53 4.80 -2.57
C GLY A 52 20.43 5.59 -3.87
N LEU A 53 19.21 5.90 -4.31
CA LEU A 53 18.98 6.71 -5.51
C LEU A 53 19.53 8.13 -5.38
N ALA A 54 19.40 8.76 -4.21
CA ALA A 54 19.97 10.07 -3.94
C ALA A 54 21.50 10.06 -4.02
N LEU A 55 22.14 8.99 -3.54
CA LEU A 55 23.60 8.83 -3.61
C LEU A 55 24.09 8.59 -5.04
N THR A 56 23.35 7.84 -5.86
CA THR A 56 23.75 7.51 -7.23
C THR A 56 23.47 8.63 -8.23
N TYR A 57 22.30 9.26 -8.14
CA TYR A 57 21.81 10.21 -9.15
C TYR A 57 21.59 11.63 -8.60
N GLY A 58 21.78 11.85 -7.30
CA GLY A 58 21.55 13.13 -6.64
C GLY A 58 20.15 13.28 -6.05
N SER A 59 19.97 14.28 -5.20
CA SER A 59 18.70 14.55 -4.51
C SER A 59 17.54 14.93 -5.45
N SER A 60 17.85 15.48 -6.64
CA SER A 60 16.86 15.84 -7.65
C SER A 60 16.09 14.64 -8.22
N PHE A 61 16.68 13.45 -8.20
CA PHE A 61 16.05 12.25 -8.73
C PHE A 61 14.83 11.82 -7.90
N ASN A 62 14.91 11.95 -6.57
CA ASN A 62 13.77 11.65 -5.69
C ASN A 62 12.60 12.61 -5.94
N LEU A 63 12.89 13.91 -6.14
CA LEU A 63 11.86 14.90 -6.51
C LEU A 63 11.15 14.51 -7.81
N ARG A 64 11.92 14.16 -8.85
CA ARG A 64 11.34 13.71 -10.12
C ARG A 64 10.48 12.47 -9.93
N ARG A 65 10.96 11.49 -9.17
CA ARG A 65 10.22 10.27 -8.86
C ARG A 65 8.90 10.58 -8.15
N ASP A 66 8.90 11.50 -7.18
CA ASP A 66 7.69 11.93 -6.49
C ASP A 66 6.70 12.61 -7.44
N LEU A 67 7.17 13.46 -8.36
CA LEU A 67 6.32 14.04 -9.42
C LEU A 67 5.73 12.96 -10.34
N ASP A 68 6.56 12.03 -10.80
CA ASP A 68 6.14 10.94 -11.69
C ASP A 68 5.09 10.06 -10.98
N THR A 69 5.26 9.74 -9.69
CA THR A 69 4.23 9.00 -8.92
C THR A 69 2.92 9.76 -8.84
N GLN A 70 2.94 11.08 -8.59
CA GLN A 70 1.71 11.89 -8.53
C GLN A 70 0.98 11.97 -9.88
N ILE A 71 1.73 12.06 -10.97
CA ILE A 71 1.18 12.08 -12.33
C ILE A 71 0.55 10.72 -12.64
N LEU A 72 1.28 9.63 -12.40
CA LEU A 72 0.82 8.27 -12.67
C LEU A 72 -0.34 7.84 -11.79
N ALA A 73 -0.39 8.32 -10.54
CA ALA A 73 -1.49 8.06 -9.61
C ALA A 73 -2.83 8.69 -10.02
N ARG A 74 -2.81 9.71 -10.88
CA ARG A 74 -4.02 10.42 -11.31
C ARG A 74 -4.64 9.87 -12.59
N PHE A 75 -3.95 8.98 -13.30
CA PHE A 75 -4.52 8.39 -14.51
C PHE A 75 -5.68 7.46 -14.16
N GLN A 76 -6.90 7.91 -14.46
CA GLN A 76 -8.10 7.11 -14.35
C GLN A 76 -8.74 6.93 -15.72
N ARG A 77 -8.98 5.67 -16.09
CA ARG A 77 -9.80 5.35 -17.26
C ARG A 77 -11.26 5.77 -16.96
N PRO A 78 -12.03 6.24 -17.95
CA PRO A 78 -13.48 6.37 -17.77
C PRO A 78 -14.08 5.06 -17.23
N PRO A 79 -15.14 5.14 -16.40
CA PRO A 79 -15.81 3.96 -15.86
C PRO A 79 -16.22 3.04 -17.01
N GLY A 80 -15.86 1.76 -16.91
CA GLY A 80 -16.12 0.77 -17.95
C GLY A 80 -15.71 -0.65 -17.56
N ALA A 81 -15.82 -1.56 -18.53
CA ALA A 81 -15.68 -3.00 -18.34
C ALA A 81 -14.35 -3.46 -17.75
N LEU A 82 -13.27 -2.71 -18.00
CA LEU A 82 -11.93 -3.08 -17.58
C LEU A 82 -11.46 -2.06 -16.54
N PRO A 83 -11.11 -2.49 -15.31
CA PRO A 83 -10.47 -1.60 -14.34
C PRO A 83 -9.15 -1.08 -14.93
N SER A 84 -8.77 0.16 -14.59
CA SER A 84 -7.44 0.66 -14.94
C SER A 84 -6.41 0.05 -14.01
N SER A 85 -5.52 -0.79 -14.55
CA SER A 85 -4.45 -1.45 -13.79
C SER A 85 -3.25 -0.56 -13.47
N MET A 86 -3.44 0.77 -13.39
CA MET A 86 -2.41 1.81 -13.11
C MET A 86 -0.96 1.44 -13.54
N LEU A 87 -0.79 0.85 -14.73
CA LEU A 87 0.38 0.03 -15.03
C LEU A 87 1.70 0.81 -14.95
N GLY A 88 1.65 2.08 -15.34
CA GLY A 88 2.81 2.97 -15.21
C GLY A 88 3.20 3.22 -13.75
N LEU A 89 2.22 3.38 -12.85
CA LEU A 89 2.48 3.54 -11.42
C LEU A 89 3.10 2.25 -10.85
N GLU A 90 2.54 1.09 -11.20
CA GLU A 90 3.02 -0.22 -10.75
C GLU A 90 4.45 -0.51 -11.24
N ALA A 91 4.74 -0.16 -12.49
CA ALA A 91 6.10 -0.24 -13.04
C ALA A 91 7.07 0.70 -12.32
N LEU A 92 6.62 1.91 -11.95
CA LEU A 92 7.47 2.88 -11.24
C LEU A 92 7.76 2.43 -9.80
N THR A 93 6.75 1.92 -9.08
CA THR A 93 6.90 1.44 -7.70
C THR A 93 7.69 0.14 -7.65
N GLY A 94 7.60 -0.69 -8.69
CA GLY A 94 8.17 -2.03 -8.76
C GLY A 94 7.16 -3.12 -8.38
N ALA A 95 5.89 -2.75 -8.13
CA ALA A 95 4.83 -3.69 -7.80
C ALA A 95 4.50 -4.64 -8.97
N LEU A 96 4.87 -4.29 -10.20
CA LEU A 96 4.66 -5.14 -11.38
C LEU A 96 5.41 -6.47 -11.29
N ASP A 97 6.56 -6.50 -10.61
CA ASP A 97 7.39 -7.69 -10.46
C ASP A 97 7.04 -8.49 -9.18
N ASP A 98 6.24 -7.91 -8.28
CA ASP A 98 5.85 -8.52 -7.02
C ASP A 98 4.61 -9.40 -7.23
N PHE A 99 4.70 -10.67 -6.81
CA PHE A 99 3.58 -11.62 -6.88
C PHE A 99 2.88 -11.71 -5.53
N GLY A 100 1.63 -11.26 -5.47
CA GLY A 100 0.82 -11.21 -4.26
C GLY A 100 -0.04 -12.45 -4.04
N PHE A 101 -0.72 -12.49 -2.89
CA PHE A 101 -1.73 -13.52 -2.62
C PHE A 101 -2.96 -13.35 -3.53
N GLU A 102 -3.31 -12.10 -3.85
CA GLU A 102 -4.46 -11.74 -4.66
C GLU A 102 -4.38 -12.31 -6.08
N ASP A 103 -3.17 -12.46 -6.61
CA ASP A 103 -2.91 -12.99 -7.95
C ASP A 103 -3.22 -14.49 -8.07
N TYR A 104 -3.26 -15.21 -6.95
CA TYR A 104 -3.69 -16.62 -6.91
C TYR A 104 -5.21 -16.78 -6.92
N LEU A 105 -5.95 -15.73 -6.58
CA LEU A 105 -7.39 -15.82 -6.41
C LEU A 105 -8.13 -15.37 -7.67
N ASN A 106 -9.26 -16.05 -7.94
CA ASN A 106 -10.23 -15.58 -8.92
C ASN A 106 -10.97 -14.36 -8.37
N LEU A 107 -10.36 -13.18 -8.51
CA LEU A 107 -10.98 -11.92 -8.13
C LEU A 107 -12.34 -11.78 -8.83
N PRO A 108 -13.42 -11.35 -8.15
CA PRO A 108 -14.75 -11.23 -8.75
C PRO A 108 -14.78 -10.38 -10.03
N GLN A 109 -13.89 -9.38 -10.10
CA GLN A 109 -13.69 -8.52 -11.25
C GLN A 109 -13.13 -9.24 -12.50
N ASN A 110 -12.49 -10.39 -12.32
CA ASN A 110 -11.96 -11.23 -13.40
C ASN A 110 -12.91 -12.40 -13.74
N SER A 111 -14.07 -12.48 -13.08
CA SER A 111 -15.05 -13.56 -13.32
C SER A 111 -15.76 -13.37 -14.67
N GLU A 112 -16.07 -14.48 -15.35
CA GLU A 112 -16.84 -14.45 -16.62
C GLU A 112 -18.27 -13.91 -16.42
N SER A 113 -18.79 -14.03 -15.21
CA SER A 113 -20.08 -13.46 -14.79
C SER A 113 -20.05 -11.95 -14.51
N PHE A 114 -18.87 -11.32 -14.54
CA PHE A 114 -18.74 -9.89 -14.27
C PHE A 114 -19.51 -9.10 -15.33
N ARG A 115 -20.47 -8.27 -14.88
CA ARG A 115 -21.19 -7.36 -15.76
C ARG A 115 -20.54 -5.98 -15.69
N PRO A 116 -19.92 -5.50 -16.79
CA PRO A 116 -19.42 -4.14 -16.88
C PRO A 116 -20.47 -3.10 -16.48
N ALA A 117 -20.02 -2.06 -15.77
CA ALA A 117 -20.83 -0.85 -15.61
C ALA A 117 -21.10 -0.22 -16.99
N ASP A 118 -22.30 0.34 -17.17
CA ASP A 118 -22.63 1.10 -18.38
C ASP A 118 -21.73 2.35 -18.47
N MET A 119 -20.89 2.40 -19.50
CA MET A 119 -19.93 3.49 -19.72
C MET A 119 -20.64 4.82 -19.94
N HIS A 120 -21.77 4.81 -20.64
CA HIS A 120 -22.49 6.03 -20.97
C HIS A 120 -23.06 6.66 -19.71
N HIS A 121 -23.86 5.89 -18.97
CA HIS A 121 -24.44 6.35 -17.71
C HIS A 121 -23.38 6.70 -16.67
N GLY A 122 -22.32 5.89 -16.55
CA GLY A 122 -21.21 6.17 -15.63
C GLY A 122 -20.49 7.49 -15.94
N MET A 123 -20.33 7.83 -17.22
CA MET A 123 -19.76 9.12 -17.64
C MET A 123 -20.72 10.29 -17.34
N GLU A 124 -22.01 10.12 -17.59
CA GLU A 124 -23.02 11.13 -17.26
C GLU A 124 -23.04 11.47 -15.76
N VAL A 125 -22.97 10.45 -14.89
CA VAL A 125 -22.89 10.65 -13.43
C VAL A 125 -21.62 11.41 -13.06
N ARG A 126 -20.48 11.03 -13.65
CA ARG A 126 -19.19 11.69 -13.40
C ARG A 126 -19.16 13.16 -13.85
N LEU A 127 -19.83 13.47 -14.96
CA LEU A 127 -19.95 14.83 -15.50
C LEU A 127 -21.08 15.62 -14.82
N GLY A 128 -21.86 15.01 -13.91
CA GLY A 128 -22.98 15.63 -13.23
C GLY A 128 -24.23 15.82 -14.09
N ILE A 129 -24.32 15.12 -15.22
CA ILE A 129 -25.45 15.18 -16.17
C ILE A 129 -26.59 14.28 -15.68
N SER A 130 -26.28 13.11 -15.11
CA SER A 130 -27.28 12.19 -14.54
C SER A 130 -27.09 12.01 -13.02
N LYS A 131 -28.19 11.70 -12.32
CA LYS A 131 -28.18 11.39 -10.87
C LYS A 131 -28.39 9.89 -10.69
N GLY A 132 -27.47 9.21 -10.02
CA GLY A 132 -27.60 7.78 -9.72
C GLY A 132 -26.25 7.12 -9.42
N PRO A 133 -26.25 5.88 -8.91
CA PRO A 133 -25.04 5.08 -8.78
C PRO A 133 -24.50 4.72 -10.17
N VAL A 134 -23.17 4.76 -10.33
CA VAL A 134 -22.44 4.45 -11.59
C VAL A 134 -22.70 3.01 -12.08
N GLN A 135 -23.20 2.15 -11.20
CA GLN A 135 -23.54 0.76 -11.49
C GLN A 135 -24.96 0.47 -10.95
N PRO A 136 -25.79 -0.30 -11.67
CA PRO A 136 -27.08 -0.75 -11.12
C PRO A 136 -26.82 -1.53 -9.83
N SER A 137 -27.49 -1.14 -8.75
CA SER A 137 -27.48 -1.87 -7.48
C SER A 137 -28.05 -3.26 -7.72
N PHE A 138 -27.28 -4.29 -7.35
CA PHE A 138 -27.77 -5.67 -7.38
C PHE A 138 -29.02 -5.80 -6.50
N PHE A 139 -30.11 -6.24 -7.12
CA PHE A 139 -31.20 -7.00 -6.50
C PHE A 139 -31.30 -8.33 -7.25
#